data_AF-A0A9P7CK36-F1
#
_entry.id   AF-A0A9P7CK36-F1
#
_cell.length_a   1.000
_cell.length_b   1.000
_cell.length_c   1.000
_cell.angle_alpha   90.00
_cell.angle_beta   90.00
_cell.angle_gamma   90.00
#
_symmetry.space_group_name_H-M   'P 1'
#
loop_
_entity.id
_entity.type
_entity.pdbx_description
1 polymer ?
#
loop_
_entity_poly.entity_id
_entity_poly.type
_entity_poly.pdbx_seq_one_letter_code
_entity_poly.pdbx_strand_id
1 'polypeptide(L)'
;MKESFHHLKLNLEKAHENDQMITAELVHFQQSLVKKDDILKQCIQQLCTPDTNNNNSLTHVLDQLQQQQQYLATSSKEQNKIVIDVNWTTSPRVLLVDDDSVYRDICGRMLTIMKCIVDYAKDGFDALNKLNVNKYDLILMASKLDYI
;
A
#
# COMPACT_ATOMS: atom_id res chain seq x y z
N MET A 1 33.13 16.82 -27.23
CA MET A 1 31.99 17.77 -27.20
C MET A 1 30.73 17.20 -27.88
N LYS A 2 30.81 16.63 -29.09
CA LYS A 2 29.65 16.03 -29.77
C LYS A 2 29.09 14.77 -29.08
N GLU A 3 29.95 13.93 -28.51
CA GLU A 3 29.51 12.70 -27.81
C GLU A 3 28.74 12.99 -26.50
N SER A 4 29.14 13.99 -25.75
CA SER A 4 28.46 14.42 -24.51
C SER A 4 27.05 14.95 -24.79
N PHE A 5 26.86 15.64 -25.91
CA PHE A 5 25.55 16.13 -26.36
C PHE A 5 24.62 14.98 -26.79
N HIS A 6 25.17 13.98 -27.47
CA HIS A 6 24.41 12.79 -27.87
C HIS A 6 23.99 11.96 -26.64
N HIS A 7 24.88 11.78 -25.67
CA HIS A 7 24.57 11.07 -24.43
C HIS A 7 23.48 11.77 -23.60
N LEU A 8 23.53 13.10 -23.50
CA LEU A 8 22.50 13.87 -22.81
C LEU A 8 21.14 13.72 -23.50
N LYS A 9 21.10 13.73 -24.84
CA LYS A 9 19.87 13.54 -25.61
C LYS A 9 19.25 12.16 -25.34
N LEU A 10 20.06 11.09 -25.33
CA LEU A 10 19.60 9.73 -25.00
C LEU A 10 19.07 9.61 -23.58
N ASN A 11 19.73 10.25 -22.60
CA ASN A 11 19.25 10.24 -21.21
C ASN A 11 17.93 10.99 -21.05
N LEU A 12 17.74 12.09 -21.79
CA LEU A 12 16.49 12.84 -21.78
C LEU A 12 15.34 12.04 -22.39
N GLU A 13 15.62 11.34 -23.49
CA GLU A 13 14.65 10.47 -24.17
C GLU A 13 14.25 9.29 -23.28
N LYS A 14 15.22 8.64 -22.64
CA LYS A 14 14.95 7.57 -21.66
C LYS A 14 14.19 8.08 -20.43
N ALA A 15 14.49 9.28 -19.94
CA ALA A 15 13.74 9.88 -18.84
C ALA A 15 12.28 10.17 -19.25
N HIS A 16 12.05 10.59 -20.49
CA HIS A 16 10.70 10.80 -21.02
C HIS A 16 9.92 9.49 -21.16
N GLU A 17 10.55 8.43 -21.67
CA GLU A 17 9.92 7.11 -21.75
C GLU A 17 9.55 6.56 -20.36
N ASN A 18 10.43 6.74 -19.38
CA ASN A 18 10.14 6.35 -17.99
C ASN A 18 8.96 7.15 -17.41
N ASP A 19 8.91 8.46 -17.66
CA ASP A 19 7.83 9.34 -17.20
C ASP A 19 6.47 8.96 -17.83
N GLN A 20 6.48 8.60 -19.13
CA GLN A 20 5.30 8.08 -19.82
C GLN A 20 4.85 6.74 -19.21
N MET A 21 5.77 5.83 -18.92
CA MET A 21 5.45 4.53 -18.33
C MET A 21 4.86 4.68 -16.92
N ILE A 22 5.46 5.53 -16.09
CA ILE A 22 4.96 5.83 -14.74
C ILE A 22 3.56 6.43 -14.83
N THR A 23 3.34 7.37 -15.76
CA THR A 23 2.03 7.99 -15.97
C THR A 23 0.98 6.95 -16.36
N ALA A 24 1.31 6.03 -17.28
CA ALA A 24 0.41 4.96 -17.70
C ALA A 24 0.03 4.03 -16.54
N GLU A 25 1.00 3.64 -15.70
CA GLU A 25 0.74 2.82 -14.52
C GLU A 25 -0.14 3.53 -13.49
N LEU A 26 0.10 4.83 -13.24
CA LEU A 26 -0.71 5.64 -12.34
C LEU A 26 -2.15 5.78 -12.83
N VAL A 27 -2.35 5.98 -14.14
CA VAL A 27 -3.69 6.02 -14.74
C VAL A 27 -4.41 4.68 -14.58
N HIS A 28 -3.71 3.57 -14.81
CA HIS A 28 -4.29 2.24 -14.62
C HIS A 28 -4.66 1.98 -13.15
N PHE A 29 -3.81 2.41 -12.21
CA PHE A 29 -4.09 2.31 -10.78
C PHE A 29 -5.32 3.14 -10.39
N GLN A 30 -5.41 4.38 -10.86
CA GLN A 30 -6.58 5.23 -10.65
C GLN A 30 -7.87 4.59 -11.17
N GLN A 31 -7.84 4.01 -12.38
CA GLN A 31 -8.99 3.29 -12.92
C GLN A 31 -9.41 2.10 -12.04
N SER A 32 -8.43 1.37 -11.49
CA SER A 32 -8.71 0.29 -10.54
C SER A 32 -9.32 0.77 -9.24
N LEU A 33 -8.91 1.95 -8.73
CA LEU A 33 -9.52 2.55 -7.55
C LEU A 33 -10.97 2.96 -7.82
N VAL A 34 -11.24 3.59 -8.97
CA VAL A 34 -12.61 3.98 -9.37
C VAL A 34 -13.52 2.75 -9.47
N LYS A 35 -13.07 1.68 -10.13
CA LYS A 35 -13.84 0.43 -10.23
C LYS A 35 -14.15 -0.17 -8.85
N LYS A 36 -13.19 -0.12 -7.92
CA LYS A 36 -13.40 -0.61 -6.54
C LYS A 36 -14.42 0.26 -5.80
N ASP A 37 -14.38 1.57 -5.96
CA ASP A 37 -15.35 2.51 -5.39
C ASP A 37 -16.77 2.27 -5.93
N ASP A 38 -16.91 2.00 -7.23
CA ASP A 38 -18.20 1.65 -7.85
C ASP A 38 -18.78 0.35 -7.31
N ILE A 39 -17.94 -0.68 -7.10
CA ILE A 39 -18.36 -1.95 -6.47
C ILE A 39 -18.83 -1.69 -5.03
N LEU A 40 -18.11 -0.89 -4.27
CA LEU A 40 -18.50 -0.55 -2.90
C LEU A 40 -19.84 0.20 -2.87
N LYS A 41 -20.05 1.16 -3.77
CA LYS A 41 -21.34 1.85 -3.93
C LYS A 41 -22.45 0.87 -4.29
N GLN A 42 -22.20 -0.09 -5.18
CA GLN A 42 -23.18 -1.11 -5.54
C GLN A 42 -23.54 -2.01 -4.34
N CYS A 43 -22.54 -2.41 -3.54
CA CYS A 43 -22.78 -3.17 -2.31
C CYS A 43 -23.58 -2.37 -1.29
N ILE A 44 -23.23 -1.10 -1.04
CA ILE A 44 -23.94 -0.22 -0.11
C ILE A 44 -25.39 -0.01 -0.58
N GLN A 45 -25.61 0.20 -1.89
CA GLN A 45 -26.94 0.34 -2.47
C GLN A 45 -27.81 -0.90 -2.20
N GLN A 46 -27.24 -2.10 -2.33
CA GLN A 46 -27.95 -3.36 -2.07
C GLN A 46 -28.22 -3.59 -0.58
N LEU A 47 -27.40 -3.03 0.32
CA LEU A 47 -27.59 -3.12 1.77
C LEU A 47 -28.61 -2.10 2.31
N CYS A 48 -28.77 -0.95 1.65
CA CYS A 48 -29.59 0.17 2.11
C CYS A 48 -31.01 0.22 1.53
N THR A 49 -31.42 -0.68 0.65
CA THR A 49 -32.81 -0.73 0.14
C THR A 49 -33.75 -1.44 1.12
N PRO A 50 -34.79 -0.78 1.68
CA PRO A 50 -35.74 -1.41 2.57
C PRO A 50 -36.81 -2.19 1.78
N ASP A 51 -36.90 -3.49 2.11
CA ASP A 51 -37.99 -4.46 1.89
C ASP A 51 -38.29 -5.03 0.49
N THR A 52 -38.14 -6.35 0.34
CA THR A 52 -39.24 -7.35 0.30
C THR A 52 -38.81 -8.67 -0.39
N ASN A 53 -38.87 -9.80 0.34
CA ASN A 53 -38.94 -11.20 -0.14
C ASN A 53 -38.11 -11.59 -1.39
N ASN A 54 -36.88 -12.08 -1.19
CA ASN A 54 -36.34 -13.11 -2.11
C ASN A 54 -35.09 -13.79 -1.53
N ASN A 55 -35.27 -15.02 -1.01
CA ASN A 55 -34.17 -15.91 -0.61
C ASN A 55 -33.19 -16.22 -1.76
N ASN A 56 -33.58 -15.92 -3.00
CA ASN A 56 -32.76 -16.05 -4.21
C ASN A 56 -31.71 -14.94 -4.36
N SER A 57 -31.83 -13.83 -3.63
CA SER A 57 -30.91 -12.69 -3.73
C SER A 57 -29.64 -12.90 -2.91
N LEU A 58 -29.76 -13.47 -1.70
CA LEU A 58 -28.60 -13.79 -0.84
C LEU A 58 -27.69 -14.85 -1.46
N THR A 59 -28.25 -15.86 -2.11
CA THR A 59 -27.46 -16.85 -2.86
C THR A 59 -26.66 -16.21 -4.00
N HIS A 60 -27.25 -15.25 -4.71
CA HIS A 60 -26.55 -14.54 -5.79
C HIS A 60 -25.45 -13.60 -5.27
N VAL A 61 -25.66 -12.98 -4.11
CA VAL A 61 -24.63 -12.16 -3.43
C VAL A 61 -23.49 -13.03 -2.91
N LEU A 62 -23.80 -14.20 -2.33
CA LEU A 62 -22.78 -15.15 -1.88
C LEU A 62 -21.94 -15.67 -3.04
N ASP A 63 -22.56 -16.05 -4.16
CA ASP A 63 -21.84 -16.48 -5.37
C ASP A 63 -20.97 -15.36 -5.95
N GLN A 64 -21.46 -14.11 -5.98
CA GLN A 64 -20.64 -12.95 -6.40
C GLN A 64 -19.46 -12.68 -5.47
N LEU A 65 -19.65 -12.78 -4.15
CA LEU A 65 -18.56 -12.62 -3.18
C LEU A 65 -17.52 -13.73 -3.31
N GLN A 66 -17.95 -14.96 -3.56
CA GLN A 66 -17.05 -16.10 -3.77
C GLN A 66 -16.23 -15.92 -5.06
N GLN A 67 -16.87 -15.47 -6.13
CA GLN A 67 -16.20 -15.20 -7.41
C GLN A 67 -15.21 -14.02 -7.29
N GLN A 68 -15.56 -12.99 -6.50
CA GLN A 68 -14.67 -11.86 -6.22
C GLN A 68 -13.47 -12.26 -5.34
N GLN A 69 -13.65 -13.13 -4.35
CA GLN A 69 -12.53 -13.70 -3.58
C GLN A 69 -11.57 -14.50 -4.46
N GLN A 70 -12.09 -15.21 -5.46
CA GLN A 70 -11.27 -15.95 -6.43
C GLN A 70 -10.47 -15.00 -7.34
N TYR A 71 -11.05 -13.87 -7.76
CA TYR A 71 -10.35 -12.82 -8.51
C TYR A 71 -9.27 -12.12 -7.66
N LEU A 72 -9.53 -11.89 -6.36
CA LEU A 72 -8.53 -11.35 -5.43
C LEU A 72 -7.37 -12.34 -5.22
N ALA A 73 -7.65 -13.64 -5.15
CA ALA A 73 -6.63 -14.69 -5.04
C ALA A 73 -5.76 -14.83 -6.30
N THR A 74 -6.33 -14.58 -7.50
CA THR A 74 -5.57 -14.61 -8.76
C THR A 74 -4.84 -13.29 -9.04
N SER A 75 -5.43 -12.13 -8.69
CA SER A 75 -4.80 -10.81 -8.82
C SER A 75 -3.64 -10.60 -7.82
N SER A 76 -3.60 -11.35 -6.72
CA SER A 76 -2.47 -11.38 -5.78
C SER A 76 -1.18 -12.01 -6.35
N LYS A 77 -1.19 -12.53 -7.58
CA LYS A 77 -0.02 -13.16 -8.23
C LYS A 77 0.77 -12.27 -9.18
N GLU A 78 0.30 -11.08 -9.54
CA GLU A 78 1.15 -10.07 -10.20
C GLU A 78 1.78 -9.17 -9.14
N GLN A 79 2.74 -9.74 -8.41
CA GLN A 79 3.69 -8.97 -7.63
C GLN A 79 4.58 -8.20 -8.62
N ASN A 80 4.22 -6.95 -8.91
CA ASN A 80 5.20 -5.98 -9.40
C ASN A 80 6.19 -5.73 -8.24
N LYS A 81 7.11 -6.69 -8.07
CA LYS A 81 8.07 -6.73 -6.96
C LYS A 81 9.09 -5.64 -7.24
N ILE A 82 8.87 -4.46 -6.67
CA ILE A 82 9.88 -3.41 -6.61
C ILE A 82 11.07 -4.00 -5.83
N VAL A 83 12.12 -4.39 -6.55
CA VAL A 83 13.36 -4.88 -5.96
C VAL A 83 14.23 -3.67 -5.66
N ILE A 84 14.14 -3.15 -4.43
CA ILE A 84 15.08 -2.16 -3.92
C ILE A 84 16.33 -2.91 -3.46
N ASP A 85 17.49 -2.57 -4.04
CA ASP A 85 18.78 -3.11 -3.62
C ASP A 85 19.26 -2.39 -2.35
N VAL A 86 18.75 -2.84 -1.21
CA VAL A 86 19.15 -2.41 0.13
C VAL A 86 20.22 -3.37 0.66
N ASN A 87 21.41 -2.81 0.94
CA ASN A 87 22.61 -3.54 1.32
C ASN A 87 22.90 -3.47 2.83
N TRP A 88 21.97 -3.96 3.64
CA TRP A 88 22.18 -4.10 5.08
C TRP A 88 23.10 -5.30 5.39
N THR A 89 24.11 -5.12 6.23
CA THR A 89 24.90 -6.25 6.78
C THR A 89 24.04 -7.11 7.71
N THR A 90 23.06 -6.52 8.38
CA THR A 90 22.03 -7.19 9.19
C THR A 90 20.76 -6.36 9.13
N SER A 91 19.61 -7.00 8.92
CA SER A 91 18.32 -6.30 8.86
C SER A 91 18.06 -5.52 10.16
N PRO A 92 17.91 -4.19 10.11
CA PRO A 92 17.70 -3.38 11.30
C PRO A 92 16.29 -3.62 11.88
N ARG A 93 16.18 -3.65 13.20
CA ARG A 93 14.91 -3.69 13.94
C ARG A 93 14.42 -2.27 14.22
N VAL A 94 13.25 -1.94 13.69
CA VAL A 94 12.63 -0.62 13.80
C VAL A 94 11.34 -0.74 14.62
N LEU A 95 11.18 0.14 15.62
CA LEU A 95 9.90 0.34 16.31
C LEU A 95 9.20 1.55 15.69
N LEU A 96 8.08 1.31 14.99
CA LEU A 96 7.26 2.37 14.40
C LEU A 96 6.10 2.71 15.35
N VAL A 97 6.05 3.96 15.80
CA VAL A 97 5.04 4.50 16.72
C VAL A 97 4.22 5.56 15.98
N ASP A 98 2.97 5.26 15.71
CA ASP A 98 2.03 6.16 15.03
C ASP A 98 0.62 5.84 15.50
N ASP A 99 -0.18 6.84 15.84
CA ASP A 99 -1.54 6.67 16.35
C ASP A 99 -2.56 6.38 15.22
N ASP A 100 -2.26 6.84 14.00
CA ASP A 100 -3.08 6.57 12.83
C ASP A 100 -2.72 5.20 12.22
N SER A 101 -3.71 4.30 12.17
CA SER A 101 -3.52 2.95 11.62
C SER A 101 -3.15 2.94 10.14
N VAL A 102 -3.68 3.87 9.35
CA VAL A 102 -3.43 3.92 7.91
C VAL A 102 -1.98 4.34 7.66
N TYR A 103 -1.51 5.40 8.33
CA TYR A 103 -0.12 5.83 8.22
C TYR A 103 0.83 4.78 8.74
N ARG A 104 0.53 4.16 9.89
CA ARG A 104 1.32 3.06 10.44
C ARG A 104 1.49 1.89 9.47
N ASP A 105 0.43 1.49 8.78
CA ASP A 105 0.45 0.39 7.81
C ASP A 105 1.19 0.75 6.52
N ILE A 106 1.07 2.00 6.05
CA ILE A 106 1.79 2.49 4.86
C ILE A 106 3.29 2.57 5.16
N CYS A 107 3.67 3.23 6.25
CA CYS A 107 5.07 3.35 6.69
C CYS A 107 5.69 1.98 6.99
N GLY A 108 4.94 1.07 7.61
CA GLY A 108 5.35 -0.31 7.88
C GLY A 108 5.69 -1.10 6.60
N ARG A 109 4.84 -0.98 5.58
CA ARG A 109 5.11 -1.61 4.27
C ARG A 109 6.36 -1.05 3.61
N MET A 110 6.57 0.26 3.67
CA MET A 110 7.79 0.89 3.13
C MET A 110 9.05 0.37 3.82
N LEU A 111 9.05 0.29 5.15
CA LEU A 111 10.16 -0.27 5.94
C LEU A 111 10.41 -1.76 5.61
N THR A 112 9.33 -2.52 5.36
CA THR A 112 9.43 -3.92 4.94
C THR A 112 10.08 -4.07 3.56
N ILE A 113 9.73 -3.20 2.60
CA ILE A 113 10.38 -3.14 1.28
C ILE A 113 11.88 -2.85 1.44
N MET A 114 12.25 -2.02 2.42
CA MET A 114 13.64 -1.75 2.78
C MET A 114 14.33 -2.87 3.58
N LYS A 115 13.71 -4.06 3.71
CA LYS A 115 14.24 -5.23 4.44
C LYS A 115 14.48 -4.99 5.94
N CYS A 116 13.76 -4.05 6.55
CA CYS A 116 13.75 -3.84 8.00
C CYS A 116 12.80 -4.83 8.69
N ILE A 117 13.11 -5.19 9.94
CA ILE A 117 12.19 -5.90 10.83
C ILE A 117 11.40 -4.83 11.59
N VAL A 118 10.08 -4.81 11.46
CA VAL A 118 9.26 -3.72 12.00
C VAL A 118 8.33 -4.25 13.09
N ASP A 119 8.44 -3.66 14.27
CA ASP A 119 7.42 -3.77 15.32
C ASP A 119 6.59 -2.48 15.35
N TYR A 120 5.30 -2.61 15.66
CA TYR A 120 4.35 -1.49 15.63
C TYR A 120 3.91 -1.12 17.03
N ALA A 121 3.77 0.17 17.32
CA ALA A 121 3.08 0.67 18.49
C ALA A 121 2.07 1.75 18.10
N LYS A 122 0.92 1.74 18.75
CA LYS A 122 -0.15 2.73 18.49
C LYS A 122 -0.01 4.02 19.30
N ASP A 123 0.81 3.99 20.36
CA ASP A 123 1.01 5.11 21.27
C ASP A 123 2.35 4.94 22.02
N GLY A 124 2.71 5.98 22.78
CA GLY A 124 3.95 5.97 23.56
C GLY A 124 3.98 4.93 24.69
N PHE A 125 2.83 4.55 25.25
CA PHE A 125 2.77 3.56 26.33
C PHE A 125 3.04 2.14 25.80
N ASP A 126 2.42 1.79 24.68
CA ASP A 126 2.68 0.55 23.95
C ASP A 126 4.13 0.49 23.46
N ALA A 127 4.68 1.63 23.00
CA ALA A 127 6.09 1.73 22.63
C ALA A 127 7.02 1.47 23.82
N LEU A 128 6.76 2.07 24.98
CA LEU A 128 7.53 1.86 26.21
C LEU A 128 7.52 0.40 26.66
N ASN A 129 6.37 -0.27 26.60
CA ASN A 129 6.26 -1.68 26.94
C ASN A 129 7.14 -2.55 26.03
N LYS A 130 7.17 -2.24 24.72
CA LYS A 130 8.01 -2.95 23.76
C LYS A 130 9.49 -2.66 23.94
N LEU A 131 9.87 -1.43 24.28
CA LEU A 131 11.25 -1.02 24.55
C LEU A 131 11.85 -1.71 25.78
N ASN A 132 11.01 -2.04 26.76
CA ASN A 132 11.46 -2.79 27.94
C ASN A 132 11.78 -4.27 27.63
N VAL A 133 11.22 -4.83 26.55
CA VAL A 133 11.36 -6.24 26.20
C VAL A 133 12.36 -6.46 25.06
N ASN A 134 12.39 -5.55 24.10
CA ASN A 134 13.16 -5.68 22.87
C ASN A 134 14.16 -4.53 22.70
N LYS A 135 15.28 -4.82 22.05
CA LYS A 135 16.21 -3.80 21.57
C LYS A 135 15.88 -3.44 20.13
N TYR A 136 15.93 -2.14 19.84
CA TYR A 136 15.67 -1.57 18.52
C TYR A 136 16.87 -0.74 18.08
N ASP A 137 17.17 -0.79 16.78
CA ASP A 137 18.22 0.02 16.15
C ASP A 137 17.72 1.44 15.88
N LEU A 138 16.41 1.58 15.65
CA LEU A 138 15.74 2.86 15.38
C LEU A 138 14.31 2.85 15.93
N ILE A 139 13.89 3.99 16.49
CA ILE A 139 12.49 4.25 16.87
C ILE A 139 12.00 5.40 15.99
N LEU A 140 10.97 5.15 15.20
CA LEU A 140 10.30 6.16 14.38
C LEU A 140 8.98 6.52 15.05
N MET A 141 8.88 7.73 15.60
CA MET A 141 7.67 8.22 16.24
C MET A 141 7.10 9.37 15.41
N ALA A 142 5.87 9.23 14.92
CA ALA A 142 5.16 10.32 14.26
C ALA A 142 4.78 11.37 15.30
N SER A 143 5.40 12.54 15.25
CA SER A 143 4.95 13.70 16.00
C SER A 143 3.76 14.31 15.28
N LYS A 144 2.59 14.36 15.93
CA LYS A 144 1.46 15.15 15.45
C LYS A 144 1.88 16.62 15.47
N LEU A 145 2.01 17.23 14.30
CA LEU A 145 2.13 18.68 14.18
C LEU A 145 0.70 19.23 14.18
N ASP A 146 0.26 19.71 15.33
CA ASP A 146 -0.98 20.49 15.41
C ASP A 146 -0.71 21.85 14.72
N TYR A 147 -1.30 22.05 13.55
CA TYR A 147 -1.34 23.38 12.92
C TYR A 147 -2.30 24.26 13.71
N ILE A 148 -1.75 25.32 14.32
CA ILE A 148 -2.49 26.44 14.92
C ILE A 148 -3.00 27.36 13.81
#